data_AF-A0A085ZWD4-F1
#
_entry.id   AF-A0A085ZWD4-F1
#
_cell.length_a   1.000
_cell.length_b   1.000
_cell.length_c   1.000
_cell.angle_alpha   90.00
_cell.angle_beta   90.00
_cell.angle_gamma   90.00
#
_symmetry.space_group_name_H-M   'P 1'
#
loop_
_entity.id
_entity.type
_entity.pdbx_description
1 polymer ?
#
loop_
_entity_poly.entity_id
_entity_poly.type
_entity_poly.pdbx_seq_one_letter_code
_entity_poly.pdbx_strand_id
1 'polypeptide(L)'
;MKNILMRSLVIFIVMSLLNAQFSEWTLHFLKEKSDGIVMVPIGVLVDCLIVTIVSFITVLLFRKNYSSVLRIAVLFEIIYLLTLIISGTNPFAYFSNKTDAGLLALFIYINSFVVFLIVCIFHLIYFKIIASKIKNYPTSRTR
;
A
#
# COMPACT_ATOMS: atom_id res chain seq x y z
N MET A 1 -11.33 -10.21 19.59
CA MET A 1 -9.84 -10.08 19.56
C MET A 1 -9.20 -10.52 18.24
N LYS A 2 -9.58 -11.66 17.65
CA LYS A 2 -9.01 -12.20 16.39
C LYS A 2 -9.20 -11.26 15.17
N ASN A 3 -10.30 -10.52 15.15
CA ASN A 3 -10.72 -9.74 13.97
C ASN A 3 -9.80 -8.55 13.64
N ILE A 4 -9.15 -7.91 14.62
CA ILE A 4 -8.26 -6.75 14.33
C ILE A 4 -6.95 -7.23 13.71
N LEU A 5 -6.32 -8.25 14.29
CA LEU A 5 -5.07 -8.81 13.75
C LEU A 5 -5.29 -9.47 12.39
N MET A 6 -6.42 -10.16 12.20
CA MET A 6 -6.74 -10.75 10.91
C MET A 6 -7.01 -9.67 9.86
N ARG A 7 -7.72 -8.59 10.22
CA ARG A 7 -7.93 -7.44 9.32
C ARG A 7 -6.61 -6.76 8.96
N SER A 8 -5.71 -6.51 9.92
CA SER A 8 -4.42 -5.89 9.61
C SER A 8 -3.56 -6.78 8.71
N LEU A 9 -3.55 -8.09 8.96
CA LEU A 9 -2.84 -9.05 8.11
C LEU A 9 -3.38 -9.03 6.68
N VAL A 10 -4.71 -9.03 6.50
CA VAL A 10 -5.34 -8.95 5.18
C VAL A 10 -4.96 -7.65 4.47
N ILE A 11 -4.98 -6.51 5.17
CA ILE A 11 -4.58 -5.21 4.59
C ILE A 11 -3.13 -5.24 4.12
N PHE A 12 -2.22 -5.78 4.93
CA PHE A 12 -0.81 -5.88 4.54
C PHE A 12 -0.63 -6.77 3.31
N ILE A 13 -1.27 -7.94 3.29
CA ILE A 13 -1.21 -8.85 2.13
C ILE A 13 -1.73 -8.16 0.87
N VAL A 14 -2.88 -7.48 0.96
CA VAL A 14 -3.48 -6.77 -0.18
C VAL A 14 -2.59 -5.63 -0.66
N MET A 15 -2.06 -4.81 0.24
CA MET A 15 -1.13 -3.73 -0.11
C MET A 15 0.14 -4.26 -0.78
N SER A 16 0.76 -5.30 -0.22
CA SER A 16 1.97 -5.91 -0.78
C SER A 16 1.73 -6.52 -2.15
N LEU A 17 0.62 -7.24 -2.34
CA LEU A 17 0.26 -7.82 -3.63
C LEU A 17 -0.02 -6.74 -4.69
N LEU A 18 -0.77 -5.70 -4.33
CA LEU A 18 -1.02 -4.58 -5.24
C LEU A 18 0.29 -3.89 -5.63
N ASN A 19 1.16 -3.58 -4.66
CA ASN A 19 2.46 -2.96 -4.94
C ASN A 19 3.33 -3.85 -5.86
N ALA A 20 3.37 -5.16 -5.63
CA ALA A 20 4.10 -6.10 -6.49
C ALA A 20 3.52 -6.15 -7.91
N GLN A 21 2.19 -6.26 -8.05
CA GLN A 21 1.53 -6.31 -9.35
C GLN A 21 1.68 -4.99 -10.13
N PHE A 22 1.52 -3.84 -9.48
CA PHE A 22 1.74 -2.55 -10.12
C PHE A 22 3.21 -2.35 -10.51
N SER A 23 4.15 -2.86 -9.70
CA SER A 23 5.57 -2.86 -10.07
C SER A 23 5.86 -3.72 -11.29
N GLU A 24 5.25 -4.91 -11.40
CA GLU A 24 5.38 -5.78 -12.57
C GLU A 24 4.76 -5.13 -13.81
N TRP A 25 3.60 -4.51 -13.68
CA TRP A 25 2.94 -3.82 -14.78
C TRP A 25 3.73 -2.61 -15.26
N THR A 26 4.28 -1.84 -14.31
CA THR A 26 5.19 -0.73 -14.59
C THR A 26 6.43 -1.21 -15.31
N LEU A 27 7.00 -2.33 -14.88
CA LEU A 27 8.13 -2.93 -15.58
C LEU A 27 7.73 -3.33 -16.99
N HIS A 28 6.57 -3.95 -17.21
CA HIS A 28 6.10 -4.30 -18.56
C HIS A 28 5.96 -3.06 -19.46
N PHE A 29 5.42 -1.96 -18.93
CA PHE A 29 5.35 -0.67 -19.65
C PHE A 29 6.74 -0.07 -19.94
N LEU A 30 7.70 -0.24 -19.05
CA LEU A 30 9.08 0.26 -19.22
C LEU A 30 9.97 -0.69 -20.04
N LYS A 31 9.67 -1.98 -20.10
CA LYS A 31 10.47 -3.01 -20.78
C LYS A 31 10.48 -2.83 -22.30
N GLU A 32 9.46 -2.17 -22.87
CA GLU A 32 9.51 -1.65 -24.25
C GLU A 32 10.64 -0.62 -24.47
N LYS A 33 11.23 -0.06 -23.40
CA LYS A 33 12.29 0.96 -23.47
C LYS A 33 13.64 0.55 -22.88
N SER A 34 13.75 -0.52 -22.09
CA SER A 34 15.00 -0.82 -21.38
C SER A 34 15.26 -2.31 -21.19
N ASP A 35 16.35 -2.79 -21.78
CA ASP A 35 16.74 -4.20 -21.90
C ASP A 35 17.39 -4.79 -20.61
N GLY A 36 17.49 -4.01 -19.54
CA GLY A 36 18.31 -4.35 -18.35
C GLY A 36 17.57 -4.46 -17.00
N ILE A 37 16.25 -4.22 -16.95
CA ILE A 37 15.53 -3.95 -15.69
C ILE A 37 14.76 -5.18 -15.16
N VAL A 38 15.31 -6.39 -15.27
CA VAL A 38 14.55 -7.61 -14.88
C VAL A 38 14.45 -7.79 -13.35
N MET A 39 15.28 -7.11 -12.55
CA MET A 39 15.39 -7.34 -11.09
C MET A 39 14.47 -6.49 -10.19
N VAL A 40 13.78 -5.48 -10.73
CA VAL A 40 12.99 -4.53 -9.94
C VAL A 40 11.80 -5.15 -9.17
N PRO A 41 10.99 -6.05 -9.76
CA PRO A 41 9.83 -6.63 -9.07
C PRO A 41 10.23 -7.47 -7.86
N ILE A 42 11.39 -8.14 -7.94
CA ILE A 42 11.94 -8.94 -6.83
C ILE A 42 12.36 -8.01 -5.68
N GLY A 43 12.99 -6.88 -5.98
CA GLY A 43 13.33 -5.86 -4.99
C GLY A 43 12.09 -5.33 -4.26
N VAL A 44 11.05 -4.96 -5.00
CA VAL A 44 9.78 -4.48 -4.43
C VAL A 44 9.09 -5.55 -3.57
N LEU A 45 9.16 -6.83 -3.95
CA LEU A 45 8.64 -7.93 -3.13
C LEU A 45 9.40 -8.09 -1.82
N VAL A 46 10.73 -8.02 -1.84
CA VAL A 46 11.57 -8.09 -0.64
C VAL A 46 11.28 -6.92 0.30
N ASP A 47 11.19 -5.70 -0.24
CA ASP A 47 10.82 -4.51 0.55
C ASP A 47 9.43 -4.66 1.16
N CYS A 48 8.44 -5.14 0.38
CA CYS A 48 7.10 -5.42 0.90
C CYS A 48 7.09 -6.45 2.03
N LEU A 49 7.96 -7.46 1.97
CA LEU A 49 8.09 -8.48 3.03
C LEU A 49 8.62 -7.85 4.33
N ILE A 50 9.70 -7.06 4.23
CA ILE A 50 10.31 -6.36 5.37
C ILE A 50 9.28 -5.42 6.01
N VAL A 51 8.60 -4.62 5.18
CA VAL A 51 7.59 -3.65 5.62
C VAL A 51 6.43 -4.37 6.29
N THR A 52 5.99 -5.51 5.76
CA THR A 52 4.92 -6.31 6.37
C THR A 52 5.31 -6.78 7.77
N ILE A 53 6.54 -7.28 7.95
CA ILE A 53 7.03 -7.75 9.26
C ILE A 53 7.10 -6.59 10.26
N VAL A 54 7.72 -5.48 9.87
CA VAL A 54 7.87 -4.30 10.75
C VAL A 54 6.51 -3.69 11.08
N SER A 55 5.62 -3.54 10.10
CA SER A 55 4.26 -3.02 10.31
C SER A 55 3.45 -3.93 11.22
N PHE A 56 3.58 -5.25 11.05
CA PHE A 56 2.89 -6.23 11.88
C PHE A 56 3.34 -6.19 13.34
N ILE A 57 4.66 -6.14 13.59
CA ILE A 57 5.21 -5.97 14.95
C ILE A 57 4.71 -4.66 15.57
N THR A 58 4.70 -3.58 14.79
CA THR A 58 4.23 -2.26 15.24
C THR A 58 2.74 -2.30 15.63
N VAL A 59 1.88 -2.92 14.82
CA VAL A 59 0.45 -3.09 15.13
C VAL A 59 0.26 -3.99 16.36
N LEU A 60 1.11 -5.00 16.55
CA LEU A 60 1.06 -5.89 17.70
C LEU A 60 1.40 -5.15 19.00
N LEU A 61 2.43 -4.30 18.99
CA LEU A 61 2.81 -3.44 20.13
C LEU A 61 1.76 -2.38 20.45
N PHE A 62 1.22 -1.70 19.44
CA PHE A 62 0.32 -0.55 19.60
C PHE A 62 -1.14 -0.88 19.28
N ARG A 63 -1.56 -2.12 19.60
CA ARG A 63 -2.85 -2.69 19.20
C ARG A 63 -4.09 -1.84 19.55
N LYS A 64 -4.02 -1.03 20.62
CA LYS A 64 -5.12 -0.13 21.03
C LYS A 64 -5.29 1.08 20.09
N ASN A 65 -4.22 1.53 19.44
CA ASN A 65 -4.24 2.73 18.58
C ASN A 65 -4.59 2.39 17.12
N TYR A 66 -4.40 1.14 16.70
CA TYR A 66 -4.62 0.67 15.32
C TYR A 66 -5.96 -0.06 15.13
N SER A 67 -7.04 0.51 15.66
CA SER A 67 -8.40 -0.05 15.48
C SER A 67 -9.02 0.23 14.12
N SER A 68 -8.50 1.23 13.38
CA SER A 68 -9.00 1.65 12.07
C SER A 68 -8.12 1.15 10.92
N VAL A 69 -8.76 0.69 9.86
CA VAL A 69 -8.13 0.24 8.60
C VAL A 69 -7.25 1.34 8.01
N LEU A 70 -7.70 2.60 8.04
CA LEU A 70 -6.94 3.73 7.52
C LEU A 70 -5.62 3.93 8.28
N ARG A 71 -5.62 3.78 9.61
CA ARG A 71 -4.39 3.92 10.41
C ARG A 71 -3.38 2.82 10.09
N ILE A 72 -3.85 1.61 9.83
CA ILE A 72 -3.02 0.47 9.44
C ILE A 72 -2.43 0.69 8.05
N ALA A 73 -3.25 1.16 7.09
CA ALA A 73 -2.80 1.48 5.74
C ALA A 73 -1.75 2.61 5.72
N VAL A 74 -1.97 3.68 6.48
CA VAL A 74 -1.01 4.79 6.62
C VAL A 74 0.29 4.30 7.24
N LEU A 75 0.23 3.45 8.27
CA LEU A 75 1.42 2.88 8.89
C LEU A 75 2.25 2.08 7.89
N PHE A 76 1.60 1.21 7.10
CA PHE A 76 2.26 0.43 6.06
C PHE A 76 2.95 1.36 5.05
N GLU A 77 2.24 2.38 4.56
CA GLU A 77 2.78 3.33 3.58
C GLU A 77 3.98 4.09 4.12
N ILE A 78 3.92 4.59 5.36
CA ILE A 78 5.04 5.32 5.98
C ILE A 78 6.27 4.42 6.09
N ILE A 79 6.09 3.17 6.55
CA ILE A 79 7.21 2.23 6.69
C ILE A 79 7.74 1.85 5.31
N TYR A 80 6.88 1.66 4.31
CA TYR A 80 7.27 1.36 2.93
C TYR A 80 8.11 2.47 2.30
N LEU A 81 7.67 3.72 2.43
CA LEU A 81 8.41 4.87 1.94
C LEU A 81 9.77 5.01 2.65
N LEU A 82 9.80 4.79 3.97
CA LEU A 82 11.06 4.79 4.72
C LEU A 82 12.02 3.70 4.23
N THR A 83 11.54 2.49 3.96
CA THR A 83 12.38 1.41 3.42
C THR A 83 12.91 1.75 2.03
N LEU A 84 12.10 2.36 1.16
CA LEU A 84 12.56 2.80 -0.16
C LEU A 84 13.68 3.85 -0.08
N ILE A 85 13.55 4.82 0.85
CA ILE A 85 14.59 5.83 1.09
C ILE A 85 15.88 5.16 1.59
N ILE A 86 15.78 4.23 2.55
CA ILE A 86 16.94 3.52 3.11
C ILE A 86 17.62 2.62 2.06
N SER A 87 16.84 2.02 1.16
CA SER A 87 17.32 1.22 0.02
C SER A 87 18.09 2.06 -1.01
N GLY A 88 18.13 3.39 -0.86
CA GLY A 88 18.80 4.31 -1.78
C GLY A 88 17.97 4.65 -3.01
N THR A 89 16.67 4.31 -3.02
CA THR A 89 15.76 4.62 -4.12
C THR A 89 15.32 6.09 -3.98
N ASN A 90 16.02 6.98 -4.69
CA ASN A 90 15.75 8.42 -4.66
C ASN A 90 14.86 8.83 -5.85
N PRO A 91 13.59 9.23 -5.61
CA PRO A 91 12.68 9.63 -6.68
C PRO A 91 13.06 10.98 -7.32
N PHE A 92 13.83 11.82 -6.62
CA PHE A 92 14.27 13.12 -7.13
C PHE A 92 15.49 13.02 -8.06
N ALA A 93 16.16 11.86 -8.09
CA ALA A 93 17.30 11.63 -8.97
C ALA A 93 16.92 11.83 -10.45
N TYR A 94 15.68 11.50 -10.84
CA TYR A 94 15.16 11.70 -12.20
C TYR A 94 15.17 13.17 -12.65
N PHE A 95 14.83 14.10 -11.74
CA PHE A 95 14.75 15.52 -12.07
C PHE A 95 16.14 16.15 -12.25
N SER A 96 17.17 15.57 -11.62
CA SER A 96 18.55 16.03 -11.78
C SER A 96 19.24 15.36 -12.97
N ASN A 97 19.07 14.06 -13.14
CA ASN A 97 19.61 13.29 -14.26
C ASN A 97 18.51 12.39 -14.83
N LYS A 98 18.08 12.66 -16.06
CA LYS A 98 17.02 11.92 -16.78
C LYS A 98 17.51 10.53 -17.21
N THR A 99 17.75 9.65 -16.23
CA THR A 99 18.13 8.26 -16.44
C THR A 99 16.90 7.36 -16.32
N ASP A 100 16.91 6.23 -17.03
CA ASP A 100 15.83 5.24 -16.97
C ASP A 100 15.65 4.66 -15.56
N ALA A 101 16.75 4.52 -14.81
CA ALA A 101 16.73 4.10 -13.41
C ALA A 101 16.04 5.14 -12.50
N GLY A 102 16.26 6.44 -12.73
CA GLY A 102 15.57 7.50 -12.01
C GLY A 102 14.08 7.54 -12.33
N LEU A 103 13.71 7.33 -13.59
CA LEU A 103 12.30 7.25 -14.01
C LEU A 103 11.60 6.10 -13.31
N LEU A 104 12.23 4.92 -13.28
CA LEU A 104 11.71 3.76 -12.58
C LEU A 104 11.54 3.98 -11.07
N ALA A 105 12.53 4.59 -10.42
CA ALA A 105 12.43 4.96 -9.01
C ALA A 105 11.22 5.86 -8.74
N LEU A 106 11.00 6.88 -9.58
CA LEU A 106 9.84 7.76 -9.49
C LEU A 106 8.52 7.00 -9.69
N PHE A 107 8.46 6.07 -10.65
CA PHE A 107 7.28 5.24 -10.86
C PHE A 107 6.97 4.32 -9.68
N ILE A 108 7.97 3.75 -8.99
CA ILE A 108 7.74 2.93 -7.78
C ILE A 108 7.05 3.77 -6.69
N TYR A 109 7.48 5.01 -6.47
CA TYR A 109 6.85 5.89 -5.50
C TYR A 109 5.42 6.28 -5.91
N ILE A 110 5.20 6.61 -7.18
CA ILE A 110 3.85 6.90 -7.69
C ILE A 110 2.95 5.67 -7.53
N ASN A 111 3.44 4.47 -7.83
CA ASN A 111 2.69 3.23 -7.67
C ASN A 111 2.27 3.02 -6.22
N SER A 112 3.20 3.17 -5.28
CA SER A 112 2.89 3.07 -3.84
C SER A 112 1.76 4.03 -3.44
N PHE A 113 1.88 5.28 -3.87
CA PHE A 113 0.86 6.30 -3.60
C PHE A 113 -0.50 5.96 -4.22
N VAL A 114 -0.52 5.44 -5.46
CA VAL A 114 -1.74 4.99 -6.14
C VAL A 114 -2.37 3.81 -5.40
N VAL A 115 -1.58 2.83 -4.96
CA VAL A 115 -2.05 1.68 -4.19
C VAL A 115 -2.66 2.12 -2.86
N PHE A 116 -1.98 3.03 -2.15
CA PHE A 116 -2.52 3.63 -0.94
C PHE A 116 -3.88 4.31 -1.18
N LEU A 117 -3.98 5.10 -2.26
CA LEU A 117 -5.20 5.81 -2.62
C LEU A 117 -6.34 4.86 -2.99
N ILE A 118 -6.05 3.77 -3.72
CA ILE A 118 -7.00 2.70 -4.03
C ILE A 118 -7.57 2.09 -2.73
N VAL A 119 -6.71 1.71 -1.78
CA VAL A 119 -7.15 1.14 -0.50
C VAL A 119 -8.00 2.14 0.29
N CYS A 120 -7.63 3.42 0.29
CA CYS A 120 -8.42 4.48 0.92
C CYS A 120 -9.81 4.61 0.28
N ILE A 121 -9.90 4.66 -1.06
CA ILE A 121 -11.18 4.76 -1.78
C ILE A 121 -12.06 3.54 -1.49
N PHE A 122 -11.50 2.32 -1.56
CA PHE A 122 -12.25 1.11 -1.24
C PHE A 122 -12.80 1.14 0.18
N HIS A 123 -11.99 1.59 1.15
CA HIS A 123 -12.43 1.73 2.54
C HIS A 123 -13.57 2.76 2.66
N LEU A 124 -13.48 3.92 1.99
CA LEU A 124 -14.51 4.95 2.01
C LEU A 124 -15.82 4.47 1.36
N ILE A 125 -15.74 3.77 0.23
CA ILE A 125 -16.90 3.19 -0.47
C ILE A 125 -17.55 2.14 0.42
N TYR A 126 -16.77 1.22 0.99
CA TYR A 126 -17.26 0.16 1.88
C TYR A 126 -17.97 0.75 3.10
N PHE A 127 -17.36 1.77 3.74
CA PHE A 127 -17.96 2.46 4.87
C PHE A 127 -19.28 3.14 4.47
N LYS A 128 -19.32 3.81 3.31
CA LYS A 128 -20.52 4.50 2.82
C LYS A 128 -21.67 3.53 2.52
N ILE A 129 -21.39 2.36 1.94
CA ILE A 129 -22.39 1.32 1.63
C ILE A 129 -22.99 0.74 2.92
N ILE A 130 -22.17 0.50 3.95
CA ILE A 130 -22.68 -0.01 5.24
C ILE A 130 -23.50 1.06 5.95
N ALA A 131 -23.02 2.31 5.95
CA ALA A 131 -23.72 3.42 6.57
C ALA A 131 -25.09 3.68 5.90
N SER A 132 -25.16 3.60 4.56
CA SER A 132 -26.43 3.77 3.84
C SER A 132 -27.42 2.62 4.13
N LYS A 133 -26.93 1.40 4.31
CA LYS A 133 -27.76 0.24 4.68
C LYS A 133 -28.40 0.38 6.07
N ILE A 134 -27.70 0.99 7.03
CA ILE A 134 -28.22 1.26 8.38
C ILE A 134 -29.29 2.36 8.35
N LYS A 135 -29.11 3.39 7.49
CA LYS A 135 -30.07 4.49 7.37
C LYS A 135 -31.41 4.07 6.72
N ASN A 136 -31.39 3.02 5.90
CA ASN A 136 -32.57 2.48 5.23
C ASN A 136 -33.38 1.46 6.06
N TYR A 137 -33.00 1.23 7.32
CA TYR A 137 -33.89 0.62 8.33
C TYR A 137 -34.35 1.72 9.31
N PRO A 138 -35.24 2.65 8.92
CA PRO A 138 -36.02 3.34 9.92
C PRO A 138 -36.91 2.27 10.57
N THR A 139 -36.70 2.09 11.87
CA THR A 139 -37.56 1.42 12.82
C THR A 139 -39.05 1.64 12.50
N SER A 140 -39.67 0.69 11.80
CA SER A 140 -41.13 0.50 11.74
C SER A 140 -41.63 -0.31 12.93
N ARG A 141 -41.10 -0.03 14.12
CA ARG A 141 -41.58 -0.64 15.36
C ARG A 141 -41.72 0.43 16.43
N THR A 142 -42.97 0.60 16.88
CA THR A 142 -43.49 1.33 18.06
C THR A 142 -44.23 2.64 17.77
N ARG A 143 -45.49 2.55 17.34
CA ARG A 143 -46.69 2.56 18.22
C ARG A 143 -47.95 2.39 17.38
#